data_AF-A0A561WHE7-F1
#
_entry.id   AF-A0A561WHE7-F1
#
_cell.length_a   1.000
_cell.length_b   1.000
_cell.length_c   1.000
_cell.angle_alpha   90.00
_cell.angle_beta   90.00
_cell.angle_gamma   90.00
#
_symmetry.space_group_name_H-M   'P 1'
#
loop_
_entity.id
_entity.type
_entity.pdbx_description
1 polymer ?
#
loop_
_entity_poly.entity_id
_entity_poly.type
_entity_poly.pdbx_seq_one_letter_code
_entity_poly.pdbx_strand_id
1 'polypeptide(L)' 'MTPKAAEELTKRLREAAEKQAAGEGDKAREELAESGEKVASLREQDKISEAGYQTLAAGLAQLVPVLPSR' A
#
# COMPACT_ATOMS: atom_id res chain seq x y z
N MET A 1 13.49 8.13 -5.44
CA MET A 1 12.03 7.90 -5.40
C MET A 1 11.38 8.96 -6.27
N THR A 2 10.65 8.57 -7.33
CA THR A 2 9.98 9.56 -8.17
C THR A 2 8.71 10.05 -7.46
N PRO A 3 8.43 11.36 -7.46
CA PRO A 3 7.31 11.93 -6.70
C PRO A 3 5.95 11.31 -7.07
N LYS A 4 5.75 10.92 -8.34
CA LYS A 4 4.52 10.26 -8.82
C LYS A 4 4.22 8.91 -8.14
N ALA A 5 5.23 8.09 -7.89
CA ALA A 5 5.03 6.78 -7.27
C ALA A 5 4.63 6.92 -5.78
N ALA A 6 5.18 7.93 -5.11
CA ALA A 6 4.83 8.27 -3.73
C ALA A 6 3.39 8.81 -3.63
N GLU A 7 2.99 9.63 -4.60
CA GLU A 7 1.65 10.22 -4.68
C GLU A 7 0.58 9.16 -4.96
N GLU A 8 0.85 8.25 -5.90
CA GLU A 8 -0.06 7.15 -6.23
C GLU A 8 -0.22 6.18 -5.06
N LEU A 9 0.85 5.89 -4.30
CA LEU A 9 0.72 5.09 -3.09
C LEU A 9 -0.08 5.84 -2.02
N THR A 10 0.24 7.11 -1.76
CA THR A 10 -0.47 7.90 -0.73
C THR A 10 -1.97 7.93 -1.01
N LYS A 11 -2.37 8.04 -2.28
CA LYS A 11 -3.77 7.96 -2.69
C LYS A 11 -4.37 6.59 -2.37
N ARG A 12 -3.71 5.49 -2.76
CA ARG A 12 -4.17 4.13 -2.49
C ARG A 12 -4.29 3.82 -1.00
N LEU A 13 -3.35 4.30 -0.18
CA LEU A 13 -3.40 4.14 1.27
C LEU A 13 -4.58 4.90 1.87
N ARG A 14 -4.87 6.11 1.37
CA ARG A 14 -6.05 6.87 1.78
C ARG A 14 -7.34 6.15 1.38
N GLU A 15 -7.43 5.63 0.15
CA GLU A 15 -8.60 4.88 -0.33
C GLU A 15 -8.84 3.61 0.52
N ALA A 16 -7.79 2.87 0.87
CA ALA A 16 -7.89 1.71 1.76
C ALA A 16 -8.36 2.10 3.17
N ALA A 17 -7.85 3.21 3.73
CA ALA A 17 -8.28 3.72 5.03
C ALA A 17 -9.74 4.21 5.02
N GLU A 18 -10.19 4.85 3.93
CA GLU A 18 -11.58 5.28 3.76
C GLU A 18 -12.53 4.08 3.64
N LYS A 19 -12.16 3.04 2.88
CA LYS A 19 -12.93 1.77 2.81
C LYS A 19 -12.98 1.05 4.15
N GLN A 20 -11.87 1.05 4.89
CA GLN A 20 -11.86 0.55 6.25
C GLN A 20 -12.86 1.31 7.14
N ALA A 21 -12.85 2.64 7.10
CA ALA A 21 -13.79 3.47 7.86
C ALA A 21 -15.25 3.25 7.45
N ALA A 22 -15.49 2.87 6.19
CA ALA A 22 -16.81 2.50 5.67
C ALA A 22 -17.28 1.09 6.07
N GLY A 23 -16.47 0.32 6.81
CA GLY A 23 -16.78 -1.06 7.21
C GLY A 23 -16.46 -2.11 6.15
N GLU A 24 -15.80 -1.74 5.05
CA GLU A 24 -15.37 -2.63 3.98
C GLU A 24 -13.97 -3.22 4.24
N GLY A 25 -13.73 -3.71 5.47
CA GLY A 25 -12.42 -4.19 5.92
C GLY A 25 -11.82 -5.30 5.05
N ASP A 26 -12.67 -6.18 4.49
CA ASP A 26 -12.24 -7.25 3.58
C ASP A 26 -11.69 -6.68 2.25
N LYS A 27 -12.37 -5.68 1.67
CA LYS A 27 -11.89 -5.01 0.44
C LYS A 27 -10.65 -4.15 0.69
N ALA A 28 -10.57 -3.51 1.86
CA ALA A 28 -9.39 -2.74 2.25
C ALA A 28 -8.15 -3.65 2.39
N ARG A 29 -8.32 -4.90 2.85
CA ARG A 29 -7.25 -5.92 2.85
C ARG A 29 -6.83 -6.32 1.44
N GLU A 30 -7.80 -6.57 0.56
CA GLU A 30 -7.53 -6.93 -0.84
C GLU A 30 -6.73 -5.85 -1.56
N GLU A 31 -7.11 -4.57 -1.42
CA GLU A 31 -6.37 -3.47 -2.05
C GLU A 31 -4.98 -3.23 -1.45
N LEU A 32 -4.80 -3.48 -0.15
CA LEU A 32 -3.47 -3.42 0.47
C LEU A 32 -2.58 -4.56 0.00
N ALA A 33 -3.14 -5.76 -0.21
CA ALA A 33 -2.42 -6.88 -0.80
C ALA A 33 -2.00 -6.58 -2.25
N GLU A 34 -2.93 -6.11 -3.11
CA GLU A 34 -2.62 -5.69 -4.48
C GLU A 34 -1.58 -4.57 -4.52
N SER A 35 -1.65 -3.63 -3.57
CA SER A 35 -0.67 -2.55 -3.47
C SER A 35 0.71 -3.08 -3.08
N GLY A 36 0.79 -4.08 -2.18
CA GLY A 36 2.02 -4.78 -1.85
C GLY A 36 2.63 -5.50 -3.06
N GLU A 37 1.83 -6.22 -3.83
CA GLU A 37 2.29 -6.89 -5.06
C GLU A 37 2.79 -5.89 -6.09
N LYS A 38 2.08 -4.75 -6.28
CA LYS A 38 2.50 -3.71 -7.21
C LYS A 38 3.82 -3.05 -6.77
N VAL A 39 4.02 -2.84 -5.46
CA VAL A 39 5.29 -2.33 -4.91
C VAL A 39 6.44 -3.32 -5.14
N ALA A 40 6.20 -4.62 -4.94
CA ALA A 40 7.18 -5.67 -5.25
C ALA A 40 7.54 -5.69 -6.74
N SER A 41 6.53 -5.68 -7.62
CA SER A 41 6.76 -5.67 -9.07
C SER A 41 7.48 -4.41 -9.56
N LEU A 42 7.20 -3.25 -8.97
CA LEU A 42 7.94 -2.02 -9.26
C LEU A 42 9.42 -2.11 -8.85
N ARG A 43 9.74 -2.82 -7.76
CA ARG A 43 11.13 -3.06 -7.33
C ARG A 43 11.84 -4.02 -8.27
N GLU A 44 11.19 -5.10 -8.69
CA GLU A 44 11.72 -6.07 -9.66
C GLU A 44 12.01 -5.42 -11.02
N GLN A 45 11.18 -4.46 -11.43
CA GLN A 45 11.37 -3.68 -12.65
C GLN A 45 12.38 -2.52 -12.50
N ASP A 46 13.07 -2.41 -11.36
CA ASP A 46 13.97 -1.29 -10.99
C ASP A 46 13.33 0.11 -11.14
N LYS A 47 11.99 0.19 -11.13
CA LYS A 47 11.24 1.45 -11.23
C LYS A 47 11.24 2.24 -9.92
N ILE A 48 11.53 1.57 -8.81
CA ILE A 48 11.75 2.17 -7.50
C ILE A 48 13.08 1.69 -6.94
N SER A 49 13.78 2.60 -6.24
CA SER A 49 15.00 2.24 -5.51
C SER A 49 14.68 1.33 -4.33
N GLU A 50 15.68 0.59 -3.84
CA GLU A 50 15.55 -0.25 -2.65
C GLU A 50 15.03 0.53 -1.43
N ALA A 51 15.57 1.72 -1.18
CA ALA A 51 15.08 2.61 -0.12
C ALA A 51 13.61 3.05 -0.34
N GLY A 52 13.21 3.22 -1.61
CA GLY A 52 11.82 3.48 -1.98
C GLY A 52 10.95 2.28 -1.63
N TYR A 53 11.31 1.09 -2.09
CA TYR A 53 10.62 -0.16 -1.77
C TYR A 53 10.47 -0.37 -0.25
N GLN A 54 11.55 -0.21 0.53
CA GLN A 54 11.50 -0.37 1.99
C GLN A 54 10.53 0.61 2.66
N THR A 55 10.50 1.87 2.20
CA THR A 55 9.56 2.88 2.71
C THR A 55 8.11 2.48 2.42
N LEU A 56 7.81 2.04 1.19
CA LEU A 56 6.48 1.63 0.77
C LEU A 56 6.03 0.34 1.51
N ALA A 57 6.92 -0.63 1.62
CA ALA A 57 6.67 -1.88 2.34
C ALA A 57 6.41 -1.64 3.83
N ALA A 58 7.15 -0.73 4.47
CA ALA A 58 6.93 -0.35 5.87
C ALA A 58 5.56 0.31 6.08
N GLY A 59 5.16 1.23 5.19
CA GLY A 59 3.84 1.86 5.25
C GLY A 59 2.69 0.86 5.09
N LEU A 60 2.82 -0.09 4.16
CA LEU A 60 1.84 -1.16 4.00
C LEU A 60 1.78 -2.08 5.23
N ALA A 61 2.93 -2.48 5.78
CA ALA A 61 3.01 -3.32 6.97
C ALA A 61 2.37 -2.67 8.21
N GLN A 62 2.40 -1.33 8.32
CA GLN A 62 1.74 -0.60 9.40
C GLN A 62 0.22 -0.58 9.28
N LEU A 63 -0.34 -0.74 8.07
CA LEU A 63 -1.78 -0.67 7.83
C LEU A 63 -2.49 -2.02 7.97
N VAL A 64 -1.81 -3.12 7.61
CA VAL A 64 -2.33 -4.49 7.77
C VAL A 64 -2.90 -4.78 9.18
N PRO A 65 -2.21 -4.46 10.29
CA PRO A 65 -2.72 -4.73 11.63
C PRO A 65 -3.82 -3.76 12.10
N VAL A 66 -3.97 -2.60 11.43
CA VAL A 66 -5.01 -1.63 11.79
C VAL A 66 -6.36 -2.04 11.21
N LEU A 67 -6.38 -2.84 10.14
CA LEU A 67 -7.58 -3.39 9.54
C LEU A 67 -8.24 -4.40 10.49
N PRO A 68 -9.52 -4.22 10.87
CA PRO A 68 -10.22 -5.16 11.73
C PRO A 68 -10.15 -6.56 11.12
N SER A 69 -9.59 -7.50 11.88
CA SER A 69 -9.81 -8.92 11.66
C SER A 69 -11.20 -9.22 12.19
N ARG A 70 -12.06 -9.79 11.35
CA ARG A 70 -13.32 -10.34 11.84
C ARG A 70 -13.08 -11.27 13.03
#